data_AF-A0A381VG33-F1
#
_entry.id   AF-A0A381VG33-F1
#
_cell.length_a   1.000
_cell.length_b   1.000
_cell.length_c   1.000
_cell.angle_alpha   90.00
_cell.angle_beta   90.00
_cell.angle_gamma   90.00
#
_symmetry.space_group_name_H-M   'P 1'
#
loop_
_entity.id
_entity.type
_entity.pdbx_description
1 polymer ?
#
loop_
_entity_poly.entity_id
_entity_poly.type
_entity_poly.pdbx_seq_one_letter_code
_entity_poly.pdbx_strand_id
1 'polypeptide(L)'
;QLTQNGGENWARLNDNLPGSPVTTVSRVEASHHDPATAYVSFSGGRRDRHDLKPYVYKTTDYGETWTKVVNGLPEDEPVNVIREDHTNPNLLFIGTAKAIYVSLDGGGSWTSLRNNMPNVPIHDMVIHPRENDLVVATYGRSFWIADISVLQELTPDVIAKQEHLFKIEPQVLWISSRGTQVAAAFHNYDGENAPHGVMVNYYLSEPAVDEVTVQVYRGSWLVNEYSGSGNGGLNSVQWYLTERIPRTEEEKGQWDRSFERSQTEEEYFDYYDGTDHFGEPDEEVSIFGRSLEIWIHTLPEWRERDYKHIRAQPGEYTVKVLVNGHELTGTTVVLQDHWYDKRY
;
A
#
# COMPACT_ATOMS: atom_id res chain seq x y z
N GLN A 1 8.72 -25.99 -22.87
CA GLN A 1 9.88 -26.90 -22.95
C GLN A 1 10.69 -26.72 -21.68
N LEU A 2 11.40 -27.75 -21.21
CA LEU A 2 12.21 -27.75 -20.00
C LEU A 2 13.68 -28.01 -20.33
N THR A 3 14.58 -27.33 -19.64
CA THR A 3 16.01 -27.67 -19.57
C THR A 3 16.47 -27.64 -18.12
N GLN A 4 17.37 -28.53 -17.74
CA GLN A 4 18.00 -28.58 -16.41
C GLN A 4 19.53 -28.49 -16.48
N ASN A 5 20.09 -28.28 -17.68
CA ASN A 5 21.52 -28.24 -17.96
C ASN A 5 21.93 -26.93 -18.66
N GLY A 6 21.36 -25.80 -18.24
CA GLY A 6 21.71 -24.49 -18.78
C GLY A 6 21.36 -24.30 -20.26
N GLY A 7 20.40 -25.08 -20.80
CA GLY A 7 19.94 -24.96 -22.17
C GLY A 7 20.65 -25.85 -23.19
N GLU A 8 21.55 -26.74 -22.77
CA GLU A 8 22.23 -27.68 -23.68
C GLU A 8 21.24 -28.66 -24.32
N ASN A 9 20.27 -29.17 -23.54
CA ASN A 9 19.23 -30.07 -24.02
C ASN A 9 17.85 -29.63 -23.52
N TRP A 10 16.82 -29.84 -24.34
CA TRP A 10 15.45 -29.43 -24.06
C TRP A 10 14.46 -30.58 -24.23
N ALA A 11 13.68 -30.85 -23.18
CA ALA A 11 12.53 -31.74 -23.22
C ALA A 11 11.27 -30.98 -23.65
N ARG A 12 10.51 -31.54 -24.59
CA ARG A 12 9.21 -31.00 -24.98
C ARG A 12 8.12 -31.58 -24.07
N LEU A 13 7.36 -30.69 -23.42
CA LEU A 13 6.33 -31.03 -22.42
C LEU A 13 4.95 -30.45 -22.78
N ASN A 14 4.76 -29.99 -24.02
CA ASN A 14 3.54 -29.27 -24.41
C ASN A 14 2.27 -30.12 -24.26
N ASP A 15 2.39 -31.45 -24.40
CA ASP A 15 1.27 -32.37 -24.36
C ASP A 15 0.82 -32.67 -22.91
N ASN A 16 1.56 -32.18 -21.91
CA ASN A 16 1.27 -32.39 -20.49
C ASN A 16 0.31 -31.34 -19.90
N LEU A 17 -0.05 -30.29 -20.65
CA LEU A 17 -1.03 -29.29 -20.18
C LEU A 17 -2.46 -29.76 -20.47
N PRO A 18 -3.24 -30.15 -19.45
CA PRO A 18 -4.57 -30.67 -19.65
C PRO A 18 -5.52 -29.56 -20.14
N GLY A 19 -6.18 -29.79 -21.28
CA GLY A 19 -7.12 -28.81 -21.83
C GLY A 19 -6.48 -27.48 -22.24
N SER A 20 -5.18 -27.50 -22.61
CA SER A 20 -4.47 -26.31 -23.06
C SER A 20 -5.26 -25.55 -24.13
N PRO A 21 -5.52 -24.24 -23.94
CA PRO A 21 -6.19 -23.45 -24.96
C PRO A 21 -5.31 -23.30 -26.21
N VAL A 22 -5.94 -23.17 -27.38
CA VAL A 22 -5.25 -22.79 -28.62
C VAL A 22 -5.18 -21.26 -28.68
N THR A 23 -4.31 -20.68 -27.85
CA THR A 23 -4.10 -19.23 -27.76
C THR A 23 -2.64 -18.91 -27.41
N THR A 24 -2.32 -17.63 -27.26
CA THR A 24 -0.98 -17.14 -26.95
C THR A 24 -0.63 -17.38 -25.48
N VAL A 25 0.53 -17.98 -25.22
CA VAL A 25 1.14 -17.98 -23.88
C VAL A 25 1.56 -16.55 -23.56
N SER A 26 1.02 -16.01 -22.47
CA SER A 26 1.31 -14.63 -22.07
C SER A 26 2.52 -14.54 -21.13
N ARG A 27 2.64 -15.49 -20.19
CA ARG A 27 3.77 -15.55 -19.26
C ARG A 27 4.12 -16.99 -18.92
N VAL A 28 5.40 -17.22 -18.70
CA VAL A 28 5.94 -18.38 -18.00
C VAL A 28 6.74 -17.80 -16.84
N GLU A 29 6.38 -18.17 -15.62
CA GLU A 29 7.01 -17.70 -14.38
C GLU A 29 7.60 -18.91 -13.66
N ALA A 30 8.92 -18.94 -13.48
CA ALA A 30 9.56 -19.95 -12.65
C ALA A 30 9.48 -19.50 -11.19
N SER A 31 9.26 -20.43 -10.26
CA SER A 31 9.16 -20.08 -8.85
C SER A 31 10.47 -19.51 -8.30
N HIS A 32 10.34 -18.55 -7.39
CA HIS A 32 11.43 -17.99 -6.60
C HIS A 32 11.82 -18.90 -5.42
N HIS A 33 10.97 -19.87 -5.07
CA HIS A 33 11.08 -20.68 -3.86
C HIS A 33 11.41 -22.15 -4.14
N ASP A 34 10.97 -22.69 -5.28
CA ASP A 34 11.16 -24.11 -5.62
C ASP A 34 11.50 -24.29 -7.10
N PRO A 35 12.67 -24.85 -7.45
CA PRO A 35 13.06 -25.07 -8.85
C PRO A 35 12.13 -26.01 -9.63
N ALA A 36 11.32 -26.85 -8.96
CA ALA A 36 10.34 -27.72 -9.60
C ALA A 36 9.01 -27.00 -9.92
N THR A 37 8.79 -25.83 -9.33
CA THR A 37 7.53 -25.09 -9.43
C THR A 37 7.59 -24.03 -10.54
N ALA A 38 6.55 -23.98 -11.36
CA ALA A 38 6.40 -22.95 -12.38
C ALA A 38 4.92 -22.69 -12.69
N TYR A 39 4.66 -21.52 -13.25
CA TYR A 39 3.33 -21.08 -13.66
C TYR A 39 3.34 -20.70 -15.13
N VAL A 40 2.23 -21.00 -15.82
CA VAL A 40 2.02 -20.57 -17.21
C VAL A 40 0.65 -19.93 -17.32
N SER A 41 0.61 -18.71 -17.83
CA SER A 41 -0.61 -17.99 -18.15
C SER A 41 -0.79 -17.81 -19.65
N PHE A 42 -2.03 -17.67 -20.08
CA PHE A 42 -2.37 -17.46 -21.48
C PHE A 42 -3.23 -16.21 -21.65
N SER A 43 -2.85 -15.40 -22.63
CA SER A 43 -3.67 -14.26 -23.03
C SER A 43 -4.73 -14.73 -24.03
N GLY A 44 -5.89 -14.07 -23.96
CA GLY A 44 -6.94 -14.17 -24.97
C GLY A 44 -6.40 -13.53 -26.24
N GLY A 45 -6.02 -14.37 -27.19
CA GLY A 45 -5.27 -13.99 -28.37
C GLY A 45 -6.17 -13.35 -29.42
N ARG A 46 -5.95 -12.07 -29.63
CA ARG A 46 -6.32 -11.28 -30.81
C ARG A 46 -6.08 -12.06 -32.11
N ARG A 47 -7.13 -12.65 -32.70
CA ARG A 47 -7.44 -12.59 -34.16
C ARG A 47 -8.58 -13.48 -34.64
N ASP A 48 -9.04 -14.48 -33.88
CA ASP A 48 -9.91 -15.48 -34.51
C ASP A 48 -10.80 -16.31 -33.57
N ARG A 49 -10.64 -16.22 -32.24
CA ARG A 49 -11.48 -16.97 -31.28
C ARG A 49 -11.82 -16.10 -30.08
N HIS A 50 -13.12 -15.86 -29.86
CA HIS A 50 -13.67 -15.07 -28.76
C HIS A 50 -13.55 -15.78 -27.39
N ASP A 51 -12.49 -16.57 -27.18
CA ASP A 51 -12.26 -17.21 -25.89
C ASP A 51 -11.57 -16.21 -24.95
N LEU A 52 -12.38 -15.60 -24.10
CA LEU A 52 -11.94 -14.63 -23.10
C LEU A 52 -11.68 -15.29 -21.74
N LYS A 53 -11.70 -16.62 -21.66
CA LYS A 53 -11.55 -17.31 -20.38
C LYS A 53 -10.14 -17.14 -19.80
N PRO A 54 -10.04 -17.11 -18.46
CA PRO A 54 -8.75 -17.16 -17.79
C PRO A 54 -8.17 -18.57 -17.91
N TYR A 55 -6.89 -18.62 -18.23
CA TYR A 55 -6.10 -19.85 -18.25
C TYR A 55 -4.77 -19.58 -17.57
N VAL A 56 -4.62 -20.21 -16.40
CA VAL A 56 -3.39 -20.23 -15.62
C VAL A 56 -3.20 -21.65 -15.12
N TYR A 57 -1.98 -22.15 -15.24
CA TYR A 57 -1.60 -23.48 -14.82
C TYR A 57 -0.37 -23.41 -13.91
N LYS A 58 -0.33 -24.29 -12.91
CA LYS A 58 0.79 -24.49 -12.00
C LYS A 58 1.33 -25.90 -12.15
N THR A 59 2.65 -26.04 -12.13
CA THR A 59 3.36 -27.31 -11.95
C THR A 59 4.22 -27.23 -10.69
N THR A 60 4.52 -28.38 -10.11
CA THR A 60 5.42 -28.58 -8.94
C THR A 60 6.37 -29.76 -9.17
N ASP A 61 6.47 -30.24 -10.41
CA ASP A 61 7.21 -31.43 -10.80
C ASP A 61 7.94 -31.23 -12.14
N TYR A 62 8.50 -30.03 -12.33
CA TYR A 62 9.22 -29.65 -13.53
C TYR A 62 8.38 -29.73 -14.83
N GLY A 63 7.06 -29.62 -14.72
CA GLY A 63 6.13 -29.65 -15.85
C GLY A 63 5.72 -31.04 -16.32
N GLU A 64 5.98 -32.09 -15.53
CA GLU A 64 5.44 -33.42 -15.75
C GLU A 64 3.91 -33.41 -15.64
N THR A 65 3.37 -32.71 -14.64
CA THR A 65 1.94 -32.47 -14.46
C THR A 65 1.62 -30.99 -14.25
N TRP A 66 0.42 -30.60 -14.69
CA TRP A 66 -0.07 -29.23 -14.59
C TRP A 66 -1.49 -29.20 -14.02
N THR A 67 -1.74 -28.31 -13.08
CA THR A 67 -3.06 -28.06 -12.49
C THR A 67 -3.56 -26.68 -12.89
N LYS A 68 -4.81 -26.58 -13.35
CA LYS A 68 -5.43 -25.29 -13.67
C LYS A 68 -5.79 -24.53 -12.38
N VAL A 69 -5.34 -23.28 -12.26
CA VAL A 69 -5.44 -22.45 -11.04
C VAL A 69 -6.16 -21.13 -11.33
N VAL A 70 -7.48 -21.21 -11.58
CA VAL A 70 -8.30 -20.05 -12.01
C VAL A 70 -9.52 -19.79 -11.15
N ASN A 71 -9.65 -20.49 -10.01
CA ASN A 71 -10.79 -20.35 -9.12
C ASN A 71 -10.92 -18.92 -8.59
N GLY A 72 -12.09 -18.30 -8.71
CA GLY A 72 -12.32 -16.90 -8.33
C GLY A 72 -12.03 -15.86 -9.43
N LEU A 73 -11.43 -16.26 -10.55
CA LEU A 73 -11.26 -15.37 -11.71
C LEU A 73 -12.53 -15.32 -12.58
N PRO A 74 -12.92 -14.16 -13.14
CA PRO A 74 -14.04 -14.09 -14.09
C PRO A 74 -13.78 -14.86 -15.38
N GLU A 75 -14.81 -15.53 -15.92
CA GLU A 75 -14.74 -16.32 -17.15
C GLU A 75 -14.56 -15.51 -18.45
N ASP A 76 -14.53 -14.18 -18.36
CA ASP A 76 -14.39 -13.27 -19.51
C ASP A 76 -13.18 -12.31 -19.37
N GLU A 77 -12.20 -12.71 -18.57
CA GLU A 77 -10.97 -11.97 -18.34
C GLU A 77 -9.71 -12.80 -18.64
N PRO A 78 -9.10 -12.63 -19.83
CA PRO A 78 -7.86 -13.31 -20.13
C PRO A 78 -6.69 -12.77 -19.31
N VAL A 79 -5.72 -13.65 -19.02
CA VAL A 79 -4.56 -13.33 -18.18
C VAL A 79 -3.38 -12.89 -19.02
N ASN A 80 -2.87 -11.70 -18.76
CA ASN A 80 -1.71 -11.15 -19.46
C ASN A 80 -0.42 -11.45 -18.72
N VAL A 81 -0.48 -11.55 -17.39
CA VAL A 81 0.71 -11.66 -16.56
C VAL A 81 0.41 -12.34 -15.23
N ILE A 82 1.36 -13.15 -14.76
CA ILE A 82 1.40 -13.71 -13.40
C ILE A 82 2.77 -13.40 -12.79
N ARG A 83 2.82 -13.16 -11.47
CA ARG A 83 4.05 -13.08 -10.67
C ARG A 83 3.88 -13.83 -9.36
N GLU A 84 4.95 -14.49 -8.94
CA GLU A 84 5.07 -15.04 -7.60
C GLU A 84 5.81 -14.05 -6.70
N ASP A 85 5.39 -13.91 -5.45
CA ASP A 85 6.13 -13.11 -4.49
C ASP A 85 7.47 -13.75 -4.13
N HIS A 86 8.48 -12.92 -3.85
CA HIS A 86 9.84 -13.37 -3.58
C HIS A 86 10.06 -13.76 -2.11
N THR A 87 9.12 -13.49 -1.20
CA THR A 87 9.21 -13.79 0.24
C THR A 87 8.20 -14.83 0.69
N ASN A 88 7.00 -14.86 0.09
CA ASN A 88 5.91 -15.75 0.43
C ASN A 88 5.49 -16.59 -0.79
N PRO A 89 5.77 -17.91 -0.80
CA PRO A 89 5.45 -18.79 -1.94
C PRO A 89 3.95 -18.97 -2.22
N ASN A 90 3.08 -18.57 -1.28
CA ASN A 90 1.63 -18.63 -1.47
C ASN A 90 1.06 -17.32 -2.05
N LEU A 91 1.82 -16.23 -2.01
CA LEU A 91 1.36 -14.93 -2.51
C LEU A 91 1.65 -14.82 -4.01
N LEU A 92 0.59 -14.79 -4.80
CA LEU A 92 0.67 -14.64 -6.25
C LEU A 92 -0.17 -13.45 -6.72
N PHE A 93 0.25 -12.83 -7.82
CA PHE A 93 -0.48 -11.73 -8.46
C PHE A 93 -0.75 -12.05 -9.92
N ILE A 94 -1.96 -11.70 -10.38
CA ILE A 94 -2.38 -11.83 -11.78
C ILE A 94 -2.86 -10.48 -12.31
N GLY A 95 -2.39 -10.13 -13.50
CA GLY A 95 -2.92 -9.03 -14.29
C GLY A 95 -3.74 -9.55 -15.45
N THR A 96 -4.98 -9.13 -15.55
CA THR A 96 -5.91 -9.50 -16.63
C THR A 96 -6.09 -8.36 -17.64
N ALA A 97 -6.97 -8.56 -18.60
CA ALA A 97 -7.43 -7.49 -19.49
C ALA A 97 -8.26 -6.40 -18.80
N LYS A 98 -8.66 -6.56 -17.53
CA LYS A 98 -9.56 -5.61 -16.85
C LYS A 98 -9.13 -5.23 -15.43
N ALA A 99 -8.40 -6.09 -14.72
CA ALA A 99 -8.10 -5.90 -13.31
C ALA A 99 -6.83 -6.64 -12.87
N ILE A 100 -6.45 -6.38 -11.62
CA ILE A 100 -5.44 -7.13 -10.89
C ILE A 100 -6.10 -8.02 -9.84
N TYR A 101 -5.54 -9.21 -9.65
CA TYR A 101 -5.99 -10.21 -8.67
C TYR A 101 -4.81 -10.67 -7.83
N VAL A 102 -5.10 -11.08 -6.60
CA VAL A 102 -4.15 -11.66 -5.65
C VAL A 102 -4.66 -13.03 -5.19
N SER A 103 -3.74 -13.96 -4.97
CA SER A 103 -3.96 -15.24 -4.30
C SER A 103 -3.05 -15.31 -3.08
N LEU A 104 -3.61 -15.75 -1.95
CA LEU A 104 -2.88 -15.95 -0.68
C LEU A 104 -2.62 -17.45 -0.38
N ASP A 105 -2.99 -18.32 -1.32
CA ASP A 105 -3.01 -19.78 -1.19
C ASP A 105 -2.33 -20.48 -2.39
N GLY A 106 -1.40 -19.78 -3.05
CA GLY A 106 -0.56 -20.35 -4.11
C GLY A 106 -1.32 -20.71 -5.39
N GLY A 107 -2.42 -20.02 -5.67
CA GLY A 107 -3.29 -20.19 -6.83
C GLY A 107 -4.57 -21.02 -6.57
N GLY A 108 -4.86 -21.37 -5.31
CA GLY A 108 -6.07 -22.07 -4.92
C GLY A 108 -7.34 -21.24 -5.12
N SER A 109 -7.26 -19.94 -4.87
CA SER A 109 -8.32 -18.97 -5.12
C SER A 109 -7.76 -17.57 -5.38
N TRP A 110 -8.49 -16.78 -6.17
CA TRP A 110 -8.11 -15.42 -6.56
C TRP A 110 -9.15 -14.41 -6.10
N THR A 111 -8.69 -13.30 -5.52
CA THR A 111 -9.51 -12.16 -5.09
C THR A 111 -9.06 -10.91 -5.84
N SER A 112 -10.00 -10.04 -6.20
CA SER A 112 -9.68 -8.76 -6.85
C SER A 112 -8.85 -7.87 -5.93
N LEU A 113 -7.71 -7.37 -6.42
CA LEU A 113 -6.87 -6.36 -5.76
C LEU A 113 -7.08 -4.97 -6.40
N ARG A 114 -8.16 -4.80 -7.16
CA ARG A 114 -8.39 -3.60 -7.96
C ARG A 114 -8.50 -2.31 -7.13
N ASN A 115 -9.03 -2.36 -5.90
CA ASN A 115 -9.30 -1.19 -5.07
C ASN A 115 -9.91 -0.01 -5.87
N ASN A 116 -9.25 1.15 -5.93
CA ASN A 116 -9.65 2.33 -6.71
C ASN A 116 -9.14 2.34 -8.17
N MET A 117 -8.40 1.32 -8.60
CA MET A 117 -7.90 1.21 -9.97
C MET A 117 -9.08 1.12 -10.96
N PRO A 118 -9.05 1.85 -12.10
CA PRO A 118 -10.07 1.72 -13.13
C PRO A 118 -10.03 0.34 -13.79
N ASN A 119 -11.10 -0.01 -14.52
CA ASN A 119 -11.08 -1.19 -15.39
C ASN A 119 -10.08 -0.92 -16.53
N VAL A 120 -8.92 -1.55 -16.48
CA VAL A 120 -7.81 -1.31 -17.41
C VAL A 120 -7.01 -2.60 -17.62
N PRO A 121 -6.53 -2.87 -18.85
CA PRO A 121 -5.61 -3.98 -19.07
C PRO A 121 -4.31 -3.80 -18.29
N ILE A 122 -3.92 -4.85 -17.58
CA ILE A 122 -2.63 -4.96 -16.90
C ILE A 122 -1.72 -5.79 -17.79
N HIS A 123 -0.65 -5.20 -18.31
CA HIS A 123 0.23 -5.89 -19.25
C HIS A 123 1.45 -6.50 -18.59
N ASP A 124 1.95 -5.87 -17.55
CA ASP A 124 3.09 -6.38 -16.82
C ASP A 124 3.09 -5.89 -15.37
N MET A 125 3.86 -6.55 -14.52
CA MET A 125 4.09 -6.14 -13.15
C MET A 125 5.45 -6.62 -12.64
N VAL A 126 5.98 -5.94 -11.64
CA VAL A 126 7.22 -6.33 -10.94
C VAL A 126 7.05 -6.09 -9.45
N ILE A 127 7.62 -6.98 -8.64
CA ILE A 127 7.74 -6.79 -7.20
C ILE A 127 9.14 -6.24 -6.92
N HIS A 128 9.22 -5.06 -6.33
CA HIS A 128 10.49 -4.41 -6.04
C HIS A 128 11.14 -5.06 -4.81
N PRO A 129 12.29 -5.75 -4.94
CA PRO A 129 12.80 -6.64 -3.89
C PRO A 129 13.33 -5.92 -2.64
N ARG A 130 13.57 -4.60 -2.71
CA ARG A 130 14.01 -3.80 -1.55
C ARG A 130 12.84 -3.22 -0.77
N GLU A 131 11.80 -2.80 -1.48
CA GLU A 131 10.68 -2.04 -0.89
C GLU A 131 9.46 -2.91 -0.63
N ASN A 132 9.40 -4.12 -1.21
CA ASN A 132 8.18 -4.93 -1.25
C ASN A 132 7.00 -4.20 -1.89
N ASP A 133 7.28 -3.34 -2.87
CA ASP A 133 6.26 -2.67 -3.66
C ASP A 133 5.89 -3.50 -4.89
N LEU A 134 4.60 -3.68 -5.12
CA LEU A 134 4.08 -4.17 -6.39
C LEU A 134 3.88 -3.00 -7.36
N VAL A 135 4.67 -2.98 -8.42
CA VAL A 135 4.58 -1.99 -9.50
C VAL A 135 3.82 -2.60 -10.67
N VAL A 136 2.65 -2.03 -11.00
CA VAL A 136 1.70 -2.54 -11.98
C VAL A 136 1.67 -1.64 -13.21
N ALA A 137 1.97 -2.19 -14.38
CA ALA A 137 1.96 -1.47 -15.65
C ALA A 137 0.60 -1.62 -16.35
N THR A 138 -0.11 -0.50 -16.52
CA THR A 138 -1.43 -0.46 -17.15
C THR A 138 -1.36 -0.03 -18.62
N TYR A 139 -2.40 -0.35 -19.40
CA TYR A 139 -2.57 0.18 -20.75
C TYR A 139 -3.24 1.56 -20.74
N GLY A 140 -2.42 2.62 -20.74
CA GLY A 140 -2.90 4.01 -20.90
C GLY A 140 -3.28 4.72 -19.61
N ARG A 141 -2.94 4.18 -18.42
CA ARG A 141 -3.15 4.81 -17.10
C ARG A 141 -1.90 4.76 -16.21
N SER A 142 -0.72 4.88 -16.82
CA SER A 142 0.59 4.88 -16.15
C SER A 142 0.85 3.61 -15.31
N PHE A 143 1.72 3.73 -14.31
CA PHE A 143 2.00 2.72 -13.31
C PHE A 143 1.20 2.97 -12.03
N TRP A 144 0.85 1.88 -11.35
CA TRP A 144 0.29 1.88 -10.01
C TRP A 144 1.28 1.19 -9.09
N ILE A 145 1.48 1.72 -7.89
CA ILE A 145 2.43 1.20 -6.91
C ILE A 145 1.65 0.98 -5.62
N ALA A 146 1.83 -0.19 -5.02
CA ALA A 146 1.28 -0.50 -3.72
C ALA A 146 2.31 -1.30 -2.90
N ASP A 147 2.50 -0.90 -1.65
CA ASP A 147 3.22 -1.71 -0.67
C ASP A 147 2.44 -3.00 -0.41
N ILE A 148 3.10 -4.14 -0.63
CA ILE A 148 2.53 -5.47 -0.41
C ILE A 148 3.13 -6.19 0.80
N SER A 149 3.95 -5.52 1.62
CA SER A 149 4.56 -6.07 2.84
C SER A 149 3.54 -6.78 3.74
N VAL A 150 2.38 -6.15 3.94
CA VAL A 150 1.26 -6.69 4.71
C VAL A 150 0.70 -7.97 4.09
N LEU A 151 0.60 -8.04 2.76
CA LEU A 151 0.13 -9.24 2.05
C LEU A 151 1.15 -10.37 2.13
N GLN A 152 2.45 -10.04 2.15
CA GLN A 152 3.52 -11.03 2.36
C GLN A 152 3.41 -11.67 3.74
N GLU A 153 3.06 -10.90 4.77
CA GLU A 153 2.85 -11.37 6.15
C GLU A 153 1.51 -12.12 6.35
N LEU A 154 0.52 -11.90 5.49
CA LEU A 154 -0.83 -12.46 5.59
C LEU A 154 -0.90 -13.95 5.18
N THR A 155 -0.25 -14.80 5.98
CA THR A 155 -0.22 -16.26 5.83
C THR A 155 -1.51 -16.92 6.36
N PRO A 156 -1.78 -18.20 6.03
CA PRO A 156 -2.90 -18.94 6.62
C PRO A 156 -2.91 -18.93 8.16
N ASP A 157 -1.73 -18.96 8.79
CA ASP A 157 -1.59 -18.89 10.25
C ASP A 157 -1.98 -17.52 10.81
N VAL A 158 -1.77 -16.43 10.05
CA VAL A 158 -2.23 -15.09 10.42
C VAL A 158 -3.74 -14.97 10.23
N ILE A 159 -4.28 -15.44 9.10
CA ILE A 159 -5.72 -15.42 8.82
C ILE A 159 -6.51 -16.23 9.85
N ALA A 160 -5.93 -17.31 10.39
CA ALA A 160 -6.54 -18.12 11.43
C ALA A 160 -6.58 -17.43 12.82
N LYS A 161 -5.85 -16.34 13.03
CA LYS A 161 -5.91 -15.56 14.28
C LYS A 161 -7.16 -14.69 14.28
N GLN A 162 -7.72 -14.49 15.47
CA GLN A 162 -8.82 -13.55 15.66
C GLN A 162 -8.40 -12.11 15.31
N GLU A 163 -7.19 -11.74 15.74
CA GLU A 163 -6.64 -10.40 15.65
C GLU A 163 -5.13 -10.49 15.39
N HIS A 164 -4.60 -9.61 14.54
CA HIS A 164 -3.17 -9.55 14.27
C HIS A 164 -2.72 -8.13 13.94
N LEU A 165 -1.65 -7.67 14.59
CA LEU A 165 -0.94 -6.44 14.24
C LEU A 165 0.27 -6.82 13.39
N PHE A 166 0.33 -6.25 12.19
CA PHE A 166 1.45 -6.46 11.28
C PHE A 166 2.70 -5.71 11.75
N LYS A 167 3.84 -6.08 11.20
CA LYS A 167 5.07 -5.32 11.41
C LYS A 167 4.84 -3.86 11.01
N ILE A 168 5.24 -2.94 11.89
CA ILE A 168 5.14 -1.52 11.64
C ILE A 168 6.48 -1.05 11.09
N GLU A 169 6.49 -0.57 9.86
CA GLU A 169 7.72 -0.15 9.20
C GLU A 169 8.23 1.19 9.77
N PRO A 170 9.57 1.39 9.82
CA PRO A 170 10.14 2.69 10.12
C PRO A 170 9.73 3.73 9.09
N GLN A 171 9.51 4.97 9.53
CA GLN A 171 9.15 6.07 8.63
C GLN A 171 10.15 7.22 8.77
N VAL A 172 10.59 7.76 7.64
CA VAL A 172 11.41 8.98 7.61
C VAL A 172 10.52 10.20 7.86
N LEU A 173 10.91 11.02 8.83
CA LEU A 173 10.31 12.33 9.04
C LEU A 173 10.88 13.32 8.02
N TRP A 174 10.29 13.35 6.83
CA TRP A 174 10.74 14.21 5.73
C TRP A 174 10.67 15.70 6.08
N ILE A 175 11.75 16.42 5.78
CA ILE A 175 11.83 17.88 5.95
C ILE A 175 11.91 18.53 4.55
N SER A 176 10.80 19.11 4.14
CA SER A 176 10.69 19.90 2.91
C SER A 176 11.29 21.30 3.12
N SER A 177 12.30 21.64 2.31
CA SER A 177 12.95 22.96 2.33
C SER A 177 12.09 24.04 1.68
N ARG A 178 12.34 25.31 2.02
CA ARG A 178 11.87 26.50 1.28
C ARG A 178 12.48 26.57 -0.13
N GLY A 179 12.11 25.65 -1.01
CA GLY A 179 12.49 25.68 -2.41
C GLY A 179 11.51 26.54 -3.19
N THR A 180 12.00 27.60 -3.84
CA THR A 180 11.20 28.37 -4.81
C THR A 180 10.61 27.44 -5.86
N GLN A 181 9.28 27.49 -6.06
CA GLN A 181 8.62 26.85 -7.19
C GLN A 181 9.33 27.28 -8.49
N VAL A 182 10.01 26.35 -9.16
CA VAL A 182 10.30 26.51 -10.57
C VAL A 182 9.10 25.93 -11.28
N ALA A 183 8.16 26.80 -11.68
CA ALA A 183 7.08 26.43 -12.58
C ALA A 183 7.70 25.92 -13.88
N ALA A 184 7.84 24.60 -13.98
CA ALA A 184 8.28 23.92 -15.18
C ALA A 184 7.03 23.40 -15.89
N ALA A 185 6.92 23.64 -17.20
CA ALA A 185 5.79 23.20 -18.01
C ALA A 185 5.61 21.65 -18.10
N PHE A 186 6.36 20.89 -17.32
CA PHE A 186 6.40 19.42 -17.30
C PHE A 186 5.70 18.79 -16.06
N HIS A 187 5.18 19.58 -15.11
CA HIS A 187 4.46 19.12 -13.90
C HIS A 187 3.05 18.54 -14.17
N ASN A 188 2.75 18.13 -15.40
CA ASN A 188 1.43 17.58 -15.76
C ASN A 188 1.33 16.07 -15.53
N TYR A 189 2.39 15.44 -15.02
CA TYR A 189 2.48 13.99 -14.80
C TYR A 189 3.09 13.69 -13.42
N ASP A 190 2.41 14.15 -12.37
CA ASP A 190 2.83 13.87 -11.00
C ASP A 190 2.14 12.61 -10.47
N GLY A 191 2.90 11.78 -9.76
CA GLY A 191 2.38 10.63 -9.01
C GLY A 191 2.22 11.00 -7.54
N GLU A 192 1.37 10.25 -6.83
CA GLU A 192 1.28 10.36 -5.38
C GLU A 192 2.53 9.74 -4.74
N ASN A 193 3.14 10.45 -3.79
CA ASN A 193 4.21 9.89 -2.98
C ASN A 193 3.65 8.89 -1.96
N ALA A 194 4.55 8.07 -1.38
CA ALA A 194 4.21 7.24 -0.23
C ALA A 194 3.58 8.07 0.90
N PRO A 195 2.73 7.46 1.75
CA PRO A 195 2.10 8.16 2.87
C PRO A 195 3.11 8.95 3.70
N HIS A 196 2.78 10.19 4.04
CA HIS A 196 3.61 11.08 4.88
C HIS A 196 3.60 10.68 6.38
N GLY A 197 3.34 9.41 6.69
CA GLY A 197 3.16 8.95 8.05
C GLY A 197 3.43 7.46 8.20
N VAL A 198 3.39 6.98 9.44
CA VAL A 198 3.51 5.56 9.75
C VAL A 198 2.16 4.89 9.48
N MET A 199 2.16 3.86 8.64
CA MET A 199 1.00 3.02 8.42
C MET A 199 0.93 1.93 9.50
N VAL A 200 -0.15 1.93 10.27
CA VAL A 200 -0.46 0.89 11.26
C VAL A 200 -1.51 -0.03 10.64
N ASN A 201 -1.08 -1.22 10.25
CA ASN A 201 -1.93 -2.23 9.62
C ASN A 201 -2.30 -3.31 10.63
N TYR A 202 -3.56 -3.73 10.65
CA TYR A 202 -4.03 -4.83 11.49
C TYR A 202 -5.14 -5.64 10.81
N TYR A 203 -5.21 -6.92 11.15
CA TYR A 203 -6.21 -7.86 10.65
C TYR A 203 -7.19 -8.23 11.76
N LEU A 204 -8.49 -8.25 11.41
CA LEU A 204 -9.57 -8.74 12.26
C LEU A 204 -10.29 -9.86 11.51
N SER A 205 -10.41 -11.06 12.09
CA SER A 205 -11.13 -12.15 11.43
C SER A 205 -12.62 -11.87 11.30
N GLU A 206 -13.17 -11.11 12.25
CA GLU A 206 -14.56 -10.66 12.32
C GLU A 206 -14.59 -9.16 12.58
N PRO A 207 -15.66 -8.44 12.20
CA PRO A 207 -15.82 -7.04 12.55
C PRO A 207 -15.71 -6.80 14.07
N ALA A 208 -15.09 -5.69 14.47
CA ALA A 208 -14.98 -5.30 15.86
C ALA A 208 -16.36 -5.01 16.46
N VAL A 209 -16.57 -5.41 17.71
CA VAL A 209 -17.80 -5.15 18.47
C VAL A 209 -17.77 -3.74 19.06
N ASP A 210 -16.59 -3.35 19.55
CA ASP A 210 -16.31 -2.05 20.14
C ASP A 210 -15.50 -1.17 19.18
N GLU A 211 -15.34 0.11 19.54
CA GLU A 211 -14.46 1.02 18.81
C GLU A 211 -13.01 0.50 18.82
N VAL A 212 -12.35 0.57 17.65
CA VAL A 212 -10.93 0.28 17.52
C VAL A 212 -10.16 1.56 17.76
N THR A 213 -9.19 1.53 18.66
CA THR A 213 -8.35 2.70 18.98
C THR A 213 -6.89 2.37 18.72
N VAL A 214 -6.21 3.25 17.99
CA VAL A 214 -4.77 3.16 17.74
C VAL A 214 -4.07 4.25 18.55
N GLN A 215 -3.27 3.83 19.52
CA GLN A 215 -2.54 4.70 20.42
C GLN A 215 -1.05 4.64 20.15
N VAL A 216 -0.41 5.80 20.08
CA VAL A 216 1.03 5.92 19.85
C VAL A 216 1.70 6.46 21.09
N TYR A 217 2.78 5.84 21.53
CA TYR A 217 3.51 6.18 22.76
C TYR A 217 4.98 6.44 22.50
N ARG A 218 5.55 7.39 23.25
CA ARG A 218 6.98 7.62 23.39
C ARG A 218 7.36 7.37 24.85
N GLY A 219 7.96 6.22 25.13
CA GLY A 219 8.10 5.73 26.50
C GLY A 219 6.73 5.48 27.13
N SER A 220 6.44 6.10 28.28
CA SER A 220 5.14 5.99 28.97
C SER A 220 4.13 7.07 28.58
N TRP A 221 4.50 7.98 27.68
CA TRP A 221 3.69 9.15 27.35
C TRP A 221 2.94 8.95 26.04
N LEU A 222 1.62 9.19 26.07
CA LEU A 222 0.72 9.07 24.93
C LEU A 222 0.95 10.26 23.98
N VAL A 223 1.46 9.94 22.79
CA VAL A 223 1.82 10.88 21.73
C VAL A 223 0.58 11.28 20.94
N ASN A 224 -0.21 10.31 20.52
CA ASN A 224 -1.41 10.55 19.75
C ASN A 224 -2.36 9.35 19.81
N GLU A 225 -3.60 9.58 19.43
CA GLU A 225 -4.66 8.58 19.40
C GLU A 225 -5.54 8.78 18.16
N TYR A 226 -5.84 7.68 17.47
CA TYR A 226 -6.67 7.66 16.28
C TYR A 226 -7.76 6.60 16.41
N SER A 227 -8.96 6.88 15.89
CA SER A 227 -9.96 5.82 15.67
C SER A 227 -9.54 4.97 14.46
N GLY A 228 -9.56 3.66 14.64
CA GLY A 228 -9.36 2.68 13.57
C GLY A 228 -10.67 2.14 13.03
N SER A 229 -10.64 1.58 11.82
CA SER A 229 -11.77 0.85 11.28
C SER A 229 -11.95 -0.51 11.99
N GLY A 230 -13.18 -0.82 12.37
CA GLY A 230 -13.57 -2.11 12.94
C GLY A 230 -14.06 -3.12 11.91
N ASN A 231 -13.64 -3.01 10.65
CA ASN A 231 -14.11 -3.92 9.60
C ASN A 231 -13.45 -5.29 9.73
N GLY A 232 -14.16 -6.37 9.38
CA GLY A 232 -13.53 -7.67 9.18
C GLY A 232 -12.57 -7.62 7.98
N GLY A 233 -11.43 -8.28 8.11
CA GLY A 233 -10.34 -8.27 7.12
C GLY A 233 -9.20 -7.35 7.51
N LEU A 234 -8.49 -6.86 6.50
CA LEU A 234 -7.35 -5.96 6.65
C LEU A 234 -7.82 -4.52 6.89
N ASN A 235 -7.23 -3.85 7.88
CA ASN A 235 -7.50 -2.48 8.26
C ASN A 235 -6.18 -1.69 8.34
N SER A 236 -6.26 -0.38 8.10
CA SER A 236 -5.10 0.51 8.09
C SER A 236 -5.44 1.85 8.73
N VAL A 237 -4.53 2.36 9.55
CA VAL A 237 -4.60 3.72 10.13
C VAL A 237 -3.26 4.40 9.91
N GLN A 238 -3.30 5.64 9.43
CA GLN A 238 -2.09 6.44 9.27
C GLN A 238 -1.87 7.33 10.48
N TRP A 239 -0.73 7.17 11.15
CA TRP A 239 -0.20 8.16 12.07
C TRP A 239 0.63 9.18 11.29
N TYR A 240 0.15 10.42 11.21
CA TYR A 240 0.77 11.51 10.44
C TYR A 240 2.04 12.10 11.06
N LEU A 241 2.72 11.33 11.93
CA LEU A 241 3.90 11.78 12.68
C LEU A 241 3.63 13.07 13.47
N THR A 242 2.44 13.16 14.08
CA THR A 242 2.05 14.28 14.95
C THR A 242 1.90 13.84 16.41
N GLU A 243 2.25 14.75 17.31
CA GLU A 243 2.06 14.71 18.75
C GLU A 243 0.88 15.63 19.13
N ARG A 244 -0.12 15.08 19.82
CA ARG A 244 -1.37 15.76 20.18
C ARG A 244 -1.30 16.27 21.62
N ILE A 245 -1.31 17.59 21.78
CA ILE A 245 -1.13 18.29 23.06
C ILE A 245 -2.41 19.04 23.43
N PRO A 246 -2.97 18.85 24.64
CA PRO A 246 -4.11 19.63 25.10
C PRO A 246 -3.80 21.12 25.12
N ARG A 247 -4.67 21.94 24.54
CA ARG A 247 -4.58 23.40 24.65
C ARG A 247 -5.01 23.89 26.03
N THR A 248 -4.33 24.91 26.52
CA THR A 248 -4.76 25.71 27.66
C THR A 248 -6.03 26.52 27.30
N GLU A 249 -6.76 26.99 28.32
CA GLU A 249 -7.96 27.82 28.09
C GLU A 249 -7.63 29.14 27.36
N GLU A 250 -6.42 29.68 27.55
CA GLU A 250 -5.95 30.85 26.82
C GLU A 250 -5.74 30.54 25.33
N GLU A 251 -5.06 29.44 25.02
CA GLU A 251 -4.82 29.00 23.64
C GLU A 251 -6.14 28.64 22.93
N LYS A 252 -7.12 28.04 23.64
CA LYS A 252 -8.48 27.82 23.11
C LYS A 252 -9.16 29.14 22.74
N GLY A 253 -9.04 30.16 23.59
CA GLY A 253 -9.58 31.49 23.30
C GLY A 253 -8.87 32.18 22.12
N GLN A 254 -7.57 31.94 21.93
CA GLN A 254 -6.84 32.41 20.75
C GLN A 254 -7.28 31.68 19.47
N TRP A 255 -7.52 30.37 19.56
CA TRP A 255 -8.06 29.56 18.48
C TRP A 255 -9.43 30.05 18.04
N ASP A 256 -10.36 30.28 18.99
CA ASP A 256 -11.72 30.76 18.69
C ASP A 256 -11.71 32.08 17.90
N ARG A 257 -10.87 33.05 18.33
CA ARG A 257 -10.72 34.32 17.62
C ARG A 257 -10.11 34.17 16.22
N SER A 258 -9.14 33.27 16.09
CA SER A 258 -8.48 33.01 14.80
C SER A 258 -9.43 32.33 13.83
N PHE A 259 -10.25 31.40 14.32
CA PHE A 259 -11.27 30.69 13.57
C PHE A 259 -12.38 31.62 13.10
N GLU A 260 -12.90 32.48 13.99
CA GLU A 260 -13.88 33.50 13.60
C GLU A 260 -13.34 34.44 12.52
N ARG A 261 -12.07 34.86 12.65
CA ARG A 261 -11.42 35.72 11.64
C ARG A 261 -11.33 35.04 10.27
N SER A 262 -10.88 33.78 10.20
CA SER A 262 -10.76 33.06 8.92
C SER A 262 -12.09 32.82 8.22
N GLN A 263 -13.21 32.77 8.95
CA GLN A 263 -14.54 32.67 8.34
C GLN A 263 -15.03 33.99 7.72
N THR A 264 -14.42 35.12 8.10
CA THR A 264 -14.85 36.47 7.68
C THR A 264 -13.97 37.09 6.59
N GLU A 265 -12.76 36.58 6.40
CA GLU A 265 -11.82 37.04 5.38
C GLU A 265 -12.15 36.37 4.03
N GLU A 266 -12.08 37.12 2.92
CA GLU A 266 -12.28 36.55 1.57
C GLU A 266 -11.21 35.48 1.26
N GLU A 267 -11.62 34.40 0.57
CA GLU A 267 -10.70 33.37 0.09
C GLU A 267 -9.70 33.97 -0.90
N TYR A 268 -8.50 34.30 -0.42
CA TYR A 268 -7.39 34.70 -1.27
C TYR A 268 -6.61 33.44 -1.66
N PHE A 269 -6.84 32.97 -2.88
CA PHE A 269 -6.07 31.86 -3.45
C PHE A 269 -4.76 32.42 -4.01
N ASP A 270 -3.69 32.39 -3.22
CA ASP A 270 -2.36 32.62 -3.78
C ASP A 270 -1.91 31.32 -4.47
N TYR A 271 -1.93 31.33 -5.80
CA TYR A 271 -1.58 30.19 -6.65
C TYR A 271 -0.13 29.71 -6.45
N TYR A 272 0.70 30.46 -5.70
CA TYR A 272 2.14 30.29 -5.64
C TYR A 272 2.72 29.70 -4.34
N ASP A 273 1.92 29.35 -3.32
CA ASP A 273 2.46 28.80 -2.05
C ASP A 273 2.11 27.31 -1.85
N GLY A 274 2.56 26.48 -2.79
CA GLY A 274 2.16 25.07 -2.88
C GLY A 274 3.15 24.05 -2.30
N THR A 275 3.90 24.36 -1.26
CA THR A 275 4.78 23.34 -0.62
C THR A 275 4.67 23.37 0.89
N ASP A 276 4.29 22.24 1.49
CA ASP A 276 4.41 22.04 2.93
C ASP A 276 5.84 22.40 3.37
N HIS A 277 5.94 23.38 4.26
CA HIS A 277 7.16 23.86 4.89
C HIS A 277 7.23 23.24 6.27
N PHE A 278 8.42 22.85 6.72
CA PHE A 278 8.61 22.28 8.05
C PHE A 278 9.86 22.90 8.66
N GLY A 279 9.73 24.16 9.08
CA GLY A 279 10.87 25.00 9.43
C GLY A 279 11.49 24.61 10.77
N GLU A 280 10.67 24.21 11.74
CA GLU A 280 11.09 23.99 13.12
C GLU A 280 10.63 22.62 13.67
N PRO A 281 11.45 21.92 14.47
CA PRO A 281 11.12 20.60 15.03
C PRO A 281 9.85 20.56 15.90
N ASP A 282 9.43 21.69 16.47
CA ASP A 282 8.27 21.83 17.34
C ASP A 282 7.19 22.75 16.75
N GLU A 283 7.21 22.96 15.43
CA GLU A 283 6.20 23.74 14.73
C GLU A 283 4.79 23.14 14.95
N GLU A 284 3.81 24.00 15.22
CA GLU A 284 2.40 23.58 15.25
C GLU A 284 1.95 23.27 13.82
N VAL A 285 1.46 22.06 13.64
CA VAL A 285 1.00 21.50 12.36
C VAL A 285 -0.49 21.19 12.42
N SER A 286 -1.10 20.93 11.27
CA SER A 286 -2.46 20.38 11.19
C SER A 286 -2.50 18.94 11.73
N ILE A 287 -3.71 18.41 11.91
CA ILE A 287 -3.91 17.00 12.29
C ILE A 287 -3.27 16.00 11.32
N PHE A 288 -3.00 16.43 10.08
CA PHE A 288 -2.36 15.64 9.02
C PHE A 288 -0.85 15.90 8.90
N GLY A 289 -0.26 16.64 9.86
CA GLY A 289 1.17 16.93 9.88
C GLY A 289 1.63 17.99 8.89
N ARG A 290 0.71 18.78 8.29
CA ARG A 290 1.02 19.88 7.36
C ARG A 290 1.25 21.19 8.10
N SER A 291 2.12 22.06 7.60
CA SER A 291 2.33 23.36 8.23
C SER A 291 1.10 24.24 8.15
N LEU A 292 0.91 24.99 9.23
CA LEU A 292 -0.18 25.94 9.40
C LEU A 292 0.13 27.31 8.76
N GLU A 293 1.38 27.55 8.30
CA GLU A 293 1.81 28.82 7.73
C GLU A 293 1.33 29.04 6.28
N ILE A 294 0.95 27.98 5.57
CA ILE A 294 0.76 27.98 4.10
C ILE A 294 -0.67 28.24 3.65
N TRP A 295 -1.62 28.29 4.59
CA TRP A 295 -3.04 28.43 4.26
C TRP A 295 -3.62 29.64 4.97
N ILE A 296 -3.92 30.68 4.18
CA ILE A 296 -4.56 31.91 4.67
C ILE A 296 -5.92 31.59 5.32
N HIS A 297 -6.56 30.45 4.99
CA HIS A 297 -7.73 29.91 5.70
C HIS A 297 -7.56 28.43 5.99
N THR A 298 -7.25 28.05 7.23
CA THR A 298 -7.25 26.63 7.60
C THR A 298 -8.67 26.12 7.73
N LEU A 299 -9.00 25.10 6.95
CA LEU A 299 -10.30 24.44 7.02
C LEU A 299 -10.54 23.90 8.45
N PRO A 300 -11.78 24.00 8.99
CA PRO A 300 -12.10 23.56 10.35
C PRO A 300 -11.66 22.12 10.64
N GLU A 301 -11.77 21.24 9.65
CA GLU A 301 -11.40 19.83 9.76
C GLU A 301 -9.89 19.60 9.88
N TRP A 302 -9.04 20.61 9.68
CA TRP A 302 -7.58 20.48 9.81
C TRP A 302 -7.07 20.82 11.21
N ARG A 303 -7.92 21.43 12.06
CA ARG A 303 -7.55 21.86 13.41
C ARG A 303 -8.61 21.47 14.42
N GLU A 304 -8.21 20.72 15.45
CA GLU A 304 -9.05 20.56 16.64
C GLU A 304 -9.01 21.84 17.48
N ARG A 305 -10.08 22.17 18.20
CA ARG A 305 -10.10 23.30 19.15
C ARG A 305 -9.34 22.96 20.43
N ASP A 306 -9.61 21.79 21.00
CA ASP A 306 -9.10 21.40 22.32
C ASP A 306 -7.65 20.92 22.32
N TYR A 307 -7.08 20.60 21.16
CA TYR A 307 -5.72 20.07 21.04
C TYR A 307 -4.95 20.74 19.91
N LYS A 308 -3.70 21.10 20.20
CA LYS A 308 -2.71 21.44 19.16
C LYS A 308 -1.92 20.21 18.77
N HIS A 309 -1.50 20.18 17.51
CA HIS A 309 -0.69 19.10 16.96
C HIS A 309 0.69 19.67 16.66
N ILE A 310 1.73 19.05 17.17
CA ILE A 310 3.11 19.37 16.81
C ILE A 310 3.74 18.17 16.12
N ARG A 311 4.88 18.37 15.49
CA ARG A 311 5.59 17.28 14.81
C ARG A 311 6.18 16.28 15.82
N ALA A 312 6.09 15.00 15.51
CA ALA A 312 6.74 13.95 16.28
C ALA A 312 8.26 14.02 16.08
N GLN A 313 9.01 13.70 17.13
CA GLN A 313 10.47 13.71 17.09
C GLN A 313 11.04 12.39 16.56
N PRO A 314 12.22 12.37 15.91
CA PRO A 314 12.90 11.12 15.59
C PRO A 314 13.15 10.27 16.85
N GLY A 315 12.97 8.95 16.74
CA GLY A 315 13.12 8.02 17.86
C GLY A 315 12.20 6.81 17.78
N GLU A 316 12.24 5.99 18.83
CA GLU A 316 11.39 4.80 18.94
C GLU A 316 10.01 5.14 19.51
N TYR A 317 8.99 4.50 18.94
CA TYR A 317 7.60 4.64 19.35
C TYR A 317 6.96 3.27 19.52
N THR A 318 6.11 3.14 20.53
CA THR A 318 5.26 1.97 20.75
C THR A 318 3.88 2.29 20.24
N VAL A 319 3.32 1.40 19.40
CA VAL A 319 1.96 1.51 18.88
C VAL A 319 1.13 0.40 19.51
N LYS A 320 -0.04 0.77 20.01
CA LYS A 320 -1.03 -0.14 20.58
C LYS A 320 -2.32 -0.05 19.78
N VAL A 321 -2.84 -1.19 19.34
CA VAL A 321 -4.18 -1.30 18.78
C VAL A 321 -5.07 -1.96 19.82
N LEU A 322 -6.06 -1.22 20.29
CA LEU A 322 -7.07 -1.68 21.23
C LEU A 322 -8.32 -2.09 20.45
N VAL A 323 -8.71 -3.34 20.57
CA VAL A 323 -9.87 -3.90 19.85
C VAL A 323 -10.50 -5.02 20.68
N ASN A 324 -11.82 -5.04 20.83
CA ASN A 324 -12.56 -6.07 21.57
C ASN A 324 -12.03 -6.35 23.00
N GLY A 325 -11.45 -5.34 23.66
CA GLY A 325 -10.82 -5.48 24.97
C GLY A 325 -9.44 -6.15 24.97
N HIS A 326 -8.89 -6.49 23.79
CA HIS A 326 -7.54 -6.97 23.60
C HIS A 326 -6.60 -5.82 23.19
N GLU A 327 -5.31 -5.97 23.53
CA GLU A 327 -4.24 -5.03 23.17
C GLU A 327 -3.23 -5.74 22.28
N LEU A 328 -3.06 -5.23 21.05
CA LEU A 328 -1.98 -5.61 20.15
C LEU A 328 -0.89 -4.55 20.22
N THR A 329 0.35 -4.95 20.50
CA THR A 329 1.48 -4.00 20.65
C THR A 329 2.54 -4.24 19.58
N GLY A 330 2.99 -3.16 18.95
CA GLY A 330 4.10 -3.12 18.01
C GLY A 330 5.00 -1.93 18.28
N THR A 331 6.15 -1.88 17.61
CA THR A 331 7.11 -0.77 17.72
C THR A 331 7.52 -0.31 16.34
N THR A 332 7.75 0.99 16.20
CA THR A 332 8.32 1.60 14.98
C THR A 332 9.39 2.62 15.36
N VAL A 333 10.16 3.05 14.37
CA VAL A 333 11.17 4.08 14.50
C VAL A 333 10.86 5.21 13.53
N VAL A 334 10.77 6.43 14.06
CA VAL A 334 10.76 7.64 13.24
C VAL A 334 12.20 8.05 12.98
N LEU A 335 12.61 8.01 11.72
CA LEU A 335 13.97 8.30 11.29
C LEU A 335 14.13 9.79 10.98
N GLN A 336 15.29 10.34 11.34
CA GLN A 336 15.66 11.69 10.96
C GLN A 336 15.96 11.78 9.46
N ASP A 337 15.50 12.84 8.80
CA ASP A 337 15.87 13.14 7.42
C ASP A 337 17.31 13.68 7.34
N HIS A 338 18.27 12.77 7.10
CA HIS A 338 19.68 13.12 6.91
C HIS A 338 20.00 13.74 5.54
N TRP A 339 19.05 13.77 4.60
CA TRP A 339 19.25 14.41 3.30
C TRP A 339 19.13 15.93 3.38
N TYR A 340 18.27 16.42 4.28
CA TYR A 340 18.10 17.84 4.57
C TYR A 340 19.35 18.44 5.25
N ASP A 341 19.89 17.74 6.25
CA ASP A 341 20.99 18.22 7.11
C ASP A 341 22.33 18.43 6.38
N LYS A 342 22.46 17.96 5.12
CA LYS A 342 23.68 18.11 4.32
C LYS A 342 23.67 19.31 3.37
N ARG A 343 22.55 20.04 3.25
CA ARG A 343 22.42 21.15 2.28
C ARG A 343 22.37 22.54 2.93
N TYR A 344 22.38 22.61 4.26
CA TYR A 344 22.41 23.87 5.01
C TYR A 344 23.64 23.97 5.90
#